data_AF-A0A965N842-F1
#
_entry.id   AF-A0A965N842-F1
#
_cell.length_a   1.000
_cell.length_b   1.000
_cell.length_c   1.000
_cell.angle_alpha   90.00
_cell.angle_beta   90.00
_cell.angle_gamma   90.00
#
_symmetry.space_group_name_H-M   'P 1'
#
loop_
_entity.id
_entity.type
_entity.pdbx_description
1 polymer ?
#
loop_
_entity_poly.entity_id
_entity_poly.type
_entity_poly.pdbx_seq_one_letter_code
_entity_poly.pdbx_strand_id
1 'polypeptide(L)' 'MKKILLCILFAHISTLGFSQAPSYVPANGLIGWWPFNGNANDESGNGNNGTN' A
#
# COMPACT_ATOMS: atom_id res chain seq x y z
N MET A 1 12.95 -32.12 -5.73
CA MET A 1 12.44 -31.86 -4.36
C MET A 1 13.09 -30.63 -3.72
N LYS A 2 14.42 -30.60 -3.51
CA LYS A 2 15.12 -29.42 -2.92
C LYS A 2 14.95 -28.10 -3.70
N LYS A 3 14.93 -28.14 -5.04
CA LYS A 3 14.74 -26.95 -5.88
C LYS A 3 13.32 -26.38 -5.79
N ILE A 4 12.31 -27.25 -5.68
CA ILE A 4 10.90 -26.86 -5.48
C ILE A 4 10.72 -26.20 -4.11
N LEU A 5 11.37 -26.74 -3.07
CA LEU A 5 11.37 -26.14 -1.73
C LEU A 5 12.00 -24.74 -1.74
N LEU A 6 13.07 -24.53 -2.51
CA LEU A 6 13.71 -23.22 -2.66
C LEU A 6 12.78 -22.19 -3.34
N CYS A 7 12.07 -22.58 -4.40
CA CYS A 7 11.11 -21.70 -5.09
C CYS A 7 9.96 -21.26 -4.17
N ILE A 8 9.46 -22.17 -3.33
CA ILE A 8 8.40 -21.84 -2.35
C ILE A 8 8.93 -20.83 -1.33
N LEU A 9 10.16 -20.99 -0.84
CA LEU A 9 10.78 -20.06 0.11
C LEU A 9 10.95 -18.64 -0.47
N PHE A 10 11.39 -18.53 -1.73
CA PHE A 10 11.49 -17.24 -2.42
C PHE A 10 10.12 -16.57 -2.64
N ALA A 11 9.08 -17.35 -2.92
CA ALA A 11 7.72 -16.83 -3.07
C ALA A 11 7.09 -16.36 -1.74
N HIS A 12 7.58 -16.84 -0.59
CA HIS A 12 7.11 -16.40 0.73
C HIS A 12 7.88 -15.18 1.27
N ILE A 13 9.09 -14.91 0.76
CA ILE A 13 9.86 -13.72 1.14
C ILE A 13 9.22 -12.42 0.63
N SER A 14 8.55 -12.46 -0.51
CA SER A 14 7.89 -11.29 -1.12
C SER A 14 6.64 -10.82 -0.36
N THR A 15 6.07 -11.63 0.54
CA THR A 15 4.90 -11.24 1.34
C THR A 15 5.26 -10.57 2.67
N LEU A 16 6.54 -10.49 3.03
CA LEU A 16 7.01 -9.84 4.26
C LEU A 16 7.04 -8.30 4.18
N GLY A 17 6.72 -7.72 3.02
CA GLY A 17 6.91 -6.29 2.72
C GLY A 17 5.72 -5.37 2.95
N PHE A 18 4.63 -5.79 3.60
CA PHE A 18 3.48 -4.91 3.81
C PHE A 18 3.64 -4.05 5.07
N SER A 19 3.97 -2.77 4.89
CA SER A 19 3.84 -1.77 5.96
C SER A 19 2.35 -1.65 6.33
N GLN A 20 1.96 -2.17 7.49
CA GLN A 20 0.58 -2.08 7.96
C GLN A 20 0.32 -0.65 8.42
N ALA A 21 -0.81 -0.08 7.98
CA ALA A 21 -1.30 1.15 8.58
C ALA A 21 -1.58 0.92 10.08
N PRO A 22 -1.40 1.92 10.95
CA PRO A 22 -1.75 1.80 12.37
C PRO A 22 -3.21 1.34 12.56
N SER A 23 -3.50 0.59 13.62
CA SER A 23 -4.82 -0.04 13.84
C SER A 23 -6.00 0.94 13.95
N TYR A 24 -5.72 2.21 14.25
CA TYR A 24 -6.71 3.28 14.29
C TYR A 24 -7.05 3.84 12.90
N VAL A 25 -6.31 3.43 11.86
CA VAL A 25 -6.61 3.74 10.46
C VAL A 25 -7.51 2.62 9.93
N PRO A 26 -8.76 2.91 9.57
CA PRO A 26 -9.64 1.93 8.96
C PRO A 26 -9.02 1.40 7.66
N ALA A 27 -8.95 0.08 7.50
CA ALA A 27 -8.49 -0.54 6.26
C ALA A 27 -9.46 -0.32 5.09
N ASN A 28 -10.71 0.06 5.38
CA ASN A 28 -11.78 0.26 4.43
C ASN A 28 -12.30 1.70 4.50
N GLY A 29 -12.88 2.19 3.40
CA GLY A 29 -13.45 3.53 3.35
C GLY A 29 -12.41 4.64 3.17
N LEU A 30 -11.36 4.37 2.38
CA LEU A 30 -10.40 5.39 1.97
C LEU A 30 -11.12 6.49 1.18
N ILE A 31 -11.17 7.70 1.74
CA ILE A 31 -11.78 8.87 1.08
C ILE A 31 -10.75 9.72 0.33
N GLY A 32 -9.47 9.60 0.63
CA GLY A 32 -8.40 10.38 -0.03
C GLY A 32 -7.01 9.90 0.35
N TRP A 33 -6.04 10.13 -0.54
CA TRP A 33 -4.63 9.80 -0.33
C TRP A 33 -3.71 10.91 -0.86
N TRP A 34 -2.97 11.54 0.05
CA TRP A 34 -2.00 12.59 -0.28
C TRP A 34 -0.58 12.14 0.12
N PRO A 35 0.23 11.65 -0.84
CA PRO A 35 1.53 11.01 -0.55
C PRO A 35 2.68 11.98 -0.25
N PHE A 36 2.39 13.26 0.01
CA PHE A 36 3.40 14.31 0.22
C PHE A 36 4.46 14.42 -0.90
N ASN A 37 4.05 14.20 -2.16
CA ASN A 37 4.93 14.25 -3.35
C ASN A 37 5.08 15.66 -3.97
N GLY A 38 4.72 16.72 -3.23
CA GLY A 38 4.89 18.12 -3.66
C GLY A 38 3.67 18.73 -4.36
N ASN A 39 2.53 18.05 -4.41
CA ASN A 39 1.25 18.63 -4.84
C ASN A 39 0.10 18.22 -3.90
N ALA A 40 -1.06 18.83 -4.08
CA ALA A 40 -2.28 18.57 -3.29
C ALA A 40 -3.26 17.62 -4.02
N ASN A 41 -2.77 16.81 -4.96
CA ASN A 41 -3.62 15.89 -5.70
C ASN A 41 -3.96 14.67 -4.85
N ASP A 42 -5.19 14.21 -4.98
CA ASP A 42 -5.69 12.99 -4.39
C ASP A 42 -5.36 11.80 -5.30
N GLU A 43 -4.39 11.00 -4.86
CA GLU A 43 -3.89 9.82 -5.57
C GLU A 43 -4.71 8.55 -5.21
N SER A 44 -5.81 8.70 -4.45
CA SER A 44 -6.76 7.59 -4.21
C SER A 44 -7.70 7.34 -5.40
N GLY A 45 -7.79 8.30 -6.32
CA GLY A 45 -8.75 8.28 -7.44
C GLY A 45 -10.14 8.84 -7.10
N ASN A 46 -10.35 9.34 -5.88
CA ASN A 46 -11.63 9.93 -5.45
C ASN A 46 -11.81 11.39 -5.86
N GLY A 47 -10.77 12.04 -6.43
CA GLY A 47 -10.86 13.38 -7.00
C GLY A 47 -10.91 14.50 -5.96
N ASN A 48 -10.52 14.23 -4.71
CA ASN A 48 -10.46 15.23 -3.64
C ASN A 48 -9.19 16.09 -3.74
N ASN A 49 -8.93 16.67 -4.91
CA ASN A 49 -7.77 17.53 -5.13
C ASN A 49 -7.93 18.85 -4.35
N GLY A 50 -6.87 19.30 -3.68
CA GLY A 50 -6.84 20.63 -3.08
C GLY A 50 -6.81 21.72 -4.15
N THR A 51 -7.74 22.67 -4.08
CA THR A 51 -7.78 23.87 -4.94
C THR A 51 -7.81 25.13 -4.07
N ASN A 52 -7.22 26.22 -4.55
CA ASN A 52 -7.28 27.54 -3.90
C ASN A 52 -8.55 28.32 -4.25
#